data_AF-A0A8C4QZM3-F1
#
_entry.id   AF-A0A8C4QZM3-F1
#
_cell.length_a   1.000
_cell.length_b   1.000
_cell.length_c   1.000
_cell.angle_alpha   90.00
_cell.angle_beta   90.00
_cell.angle_gamma   90.00
#
_symmetry.space_group_name_H-M   'P 1'
#
loop_
_entity.id
_entity.type
_entity.pdbx_description
1 polymer ?
#
loop_
_entity_poly.entity_id
_entity_poly.type
_entity_poly.pdbx_seq_one_letter_code
_entity_poly.pdbx_strand_id
1 'polypeptide(L)'
;MGEVENVSQQYLPLSTACSSIYFTMEALNQIHFLYQYALQFFLDVYHAVLYENPRLQGLTDHTQRLNTLTKDLFQAVFNRVGRGMLHLDHMTFAMLLARIRLKGMSRCT
;
A
#
# COMPACT_ATOMS: atom_id res chain seq x y z
N MET A 1 16.02 -17.89 -17.22
CA MET A 1 14.82 -17.93 -16.35
C MET A 1 15.09 -17.49 -14.91
N GLY A 2 16.32 -17.58 -14.36
CA GLY A 2 16.59 -17.24 -12.94
C GLY A 2 16.45 -15.76 -12.54
N GLU A 3 16.61 -14.80 -13.45
CA GLU A 3 16.50 -13.37 -13.10
C GLU A 3 15.05 -12.94 -12.83
N VAL A 4 14.09 -13.49 -13.59
CA VAL A 4 12.66 -13.21 -13.40
C VAL A 4 12.16 -13.79 -12.07
N GLU A 5 12.64 -14.97 -11.67
CA GLU A 5 12.29 -15.60 -10.40
C GLU A 5 12.84 -14.80 -9.20
N ASN A 6 14.09 -14.31 -9.31
CA ASN A 6 14.73 -13.50 -8.26
C ASN A 6 14.04 -12.13 -8.10
N VAL A 7 13.68 -11.48 -9.22
CA VAL A 7 12.88 -10.25 -9.17
C VAL A 7 11.49 -10.53 -8.63
N SER A 8 10.83 -11.62 -9.04
CA SER A 8 9.50 -11.98 -8.52
C SER A 8 9.50 -12.21 -7.01
N GLN A 9 10.53 -12.89 -6.48
CA GLN A 9 10.72 -13.11 -5.03
C GLN A 9 10.89 -11.80 -4.27
N GLN A 10 11.62 -10.83 -4.82
CA GLN A 10 11.84 -9.53 -4.18
C GLN A 10 10.57 -8.67 -4.08
N TYR A 11 9.68 -8.76 -5.07
CA TYR A 11 8.43 -7.99 -5.10
C TYR A 11 7.25 -8.73 -4.44
N LEU A 12 7.38 -10.05 -4.21
CA LEU A 12 6.37 -10.87 -3.54
C LEU A 12 5.84 -10.29 -2.21
N PRO A 13 6.68 -9.80 -1.27
CA PRO A 13 6.19 -9.21 -0.03
C PRO A 13 5.42 -7.90 -0.26
N LEU A 14 5.85 -7.07 -1.23
CA LEU A 14 5.14 -5.86 -1.62
C LEU A 14 3.77 -6.19 -2.22
N SER A 15 3.70 -7.13 -3.16
CA SER A 15 2.45 -7.58 -3.78
C SER A 15 1.47 -8.12 -2.74
N THR A 16 1.96 -8.93 -1.80
CA THR A 16 1.14 -9.47 -0.69
C THR A 16 0.60 -8.37 0.22
N ALA A 17 1.43 -7.35 0.52
CA ALA A 17 1.00 -6.18 1.28
C ALA A 17 -0.05 -5.36 0.52
N CYS A 18 0.15 -5.13 -0.78
CA CYS A 18 -0.80 -4.41 -1.63
C CYS A 18 -2.17 -5.10 -1.68
N SER A 19 -2.21 -6.43 -1.87
CA SER A 19 -3.47 -7.19 -1.82
C SER A 19 -4.17 -7.05 -0.47
N SER A 20 -3.41 -7.10 0.63
CA SER A 20 -3.98 -6.94 1.98
C SER A 20 -4.56 -5.54 2.21
N ILE A 21 -3.90 -4.49 1.68
CA ILE A 21 -4.41 -3.11 1.72
C ILE A 21 -5.70 -3.00 0.92
N TYR A 22 -5.74 -3.51 -0.31
CA TYR A 22 -6.92 -3.47 -1.17
C TYR A 22 -8.12 -4.17 -0.53
N PHE A 23 -7.94 -5.39 0.01
CA PHE A 23 -9.03 -6.09 0.70
C PHE A 23 -9.52 -5.34 1.95
N THR A 24 -8.63 -4.64 2.66
CA THR A 24 -9.02 -3.84 3.82
C THR A 24 -9.77 -2.58 3.42
N MET A 25 -9.38 -1.96 2.31
CA MET A 25 -10.12 -0.88 1.66
C MET A 25 -11.52 -1.31 1.24
N GLU A 26 -11.64 -2.46 0.58
CA GLU A 26 -12.93 -3.02 0.17
C GLU A 26 -13.82 -3.34 1.38
N ALA A 27 -13.22 -3.85 2.46
CA ALA A 27 -13.93 -4.12 3.70
C ALA A 27 -14.45 -2.86 4.42
N LEU A 28 -13.92 -1.66 4.14
CA LEU A 28 -14.45 -0.41 4.70
C LEU A 28 -15.87 -0.09 4.22
N ASN A 29 -16.27 -0.61 3.05
CA ASN A 29 -17.65 -0.52 2.58
C ASN A 29 -18.64 -1.19 3.56
N GLN A 30 -18.20 -2.15 4.38
CA GLN A 30 -19.02 -2.76 5.44
C GLN A 30 -19.27 -1.81 6.62
N ILE A 31 -18.37 -0.86 6.88
CA ILE A 31 -18.53 0.13 7.95
C ILE A 31 -19.49 1.21 7.49
N HIS A 32 -19.34 1.69 6.26
CA HIS A 32 -20.21 2.71 5.71
C HIS A 32 -20.33 2.58 4.19
N PHE A 33 -21.56 2.57 3.68
CA PHE A 33 -21.88 2.34 2.27
C PHE A 33 -21.31 3.40 1.32
N LEU A 34 -20.94 4.59 1.81
CA LEU A 34 -20.24 5.60 0.99
C LEU A 34 -18.79 5.21 0.67
N TYR A 35 -18.16 4.34 1.45
CA TYR A 35 -16.75 3.99 1.29
C TYR A 35 -16.56 2.83 0.31
N GLN A 36 -17.01 3.03 -0.94
CA GLN A 36 -16.77 2.11 -2.05
C GLN A 36 -15.56 2.55 -2.86
N TYR A 37 -14.44 1.85 -2.67
CA TYR A 37 -13.22 2.10 -3.43
C TYR A 37 -13.08 1.06 -4.54
N ALA A 38 -12.96 1.52 -5.79
CA ALA A 38 -12.68 0.65 -6.93
C ALA A 38 -11.18 0.28 -6.97
N LEU A 39 -10.86 -0.90 -7.51
CA LEU A 39 -9.48 -1.29 -7.81
C LEU A 39 -8.75 -0.23 -8.64
N GLN A 40 -9.47 0.41 -9.55
CA GLN A 40 -8.94 1.46 -10.41
C GLN A 40 -8.44 2.68 -9.61
N PHE A 41 -9.08 3.02 -8.49
CA PHE A 41 -8.59 4.06 -7.58
C PHE A 41 -7.29 3.66 -6.91
N PHE A 42 -7.18 2.39 -6.47
CA PHE A 42 -5.94 1.88 -5.89
C PHE A 42 -4.80 1.87 -6.91
N LEU A 43 -5.06 1.46 -8.15
CA LEU A 43 -4.09 1.48 -9.25
C LEU A 43 -3.65 2.90 -9.59
N ASP A 44 -4.56 3.88 -9.57
CA ASP A 44 -4.22 5.29 -9.80
C ASP A 44 -3.25 5.82 -8.72
N VAL A 45 -3.53 5.52 -7.45
CA VAL A 45 -2.61 5.85 -6.33
C VAL A 45 -1.27 5.13 -6.49
N TYR A 46 -1.28 3.86 -6.91
CA TYR A 46 -0.06 3.09 -7.17
C TYR A 46 0.79 3.75 -8.28
N HIS A 47 0.16 4.12 -9.39
CA HIS A 47 0.81 4.84 -10.49
C HIS A 47 1.38 6.18 -10.01
N ALA A 48 0.61 6.98 -9.27
CA ALA A 48 1.10 8.23 -8.70
C ALA A 48 2.35 8.02 -7.84
N VAL A 49 2.38 6.99 -6.98
CA VAL A 49 3.55 6.69 -6.13
C VAL A 49 4.75 6.17 -6.94
N LEU A 50 4.54 5.54 -8.09
CA LEU A 50 5.63 5.11 -8.97
C LEU A 50 6.23 6.26 -9.79
N TYR A 51 5.40 7.15 -10.34
CA TYR A 51 5.82 8.16 -11.30
C TYR A 51 6.05 9.55 -10.69
N GLU A 52 5.26 9.95 -9.69
CA GLU A 52 5.34 11.28 -9.08
C GLU A 52 6.28 11.37 -7.88
N ASN A 53 7.06 10.32 -7.59
CA ASN A 53 7.79 10.26 -6.32
C ASN A 53 9.23 10.82 -6.45
N PRO A 54 9.49 12.05 -5.95
CA PRO A 54 10.80 12.69 -6.07
C PRO A 54 11.88 11.97 -5.24
N ARG A 55 11.46 11.19 -4.22
CA ARG A 55 12.38 10.43 -3.36
C ARG A 55 13.02 9.24 -4.06
N LEU A 56 12.53 8.85 -5.24
CA LEU A 56 13.13 7.79 -6.05
C LEU A 56 14.18 8.31 -7.05
N GLN A 57 14.27 9.62 -7.31
CA GLN A 57 15.11 10.19 -8.39
C GLN A 57 16.63 10.11 -8.16
N GLY A 58 17.10 9.42 -7.12
CA GLY A 58 18.53 9.23 -6.86
C GLY A 58 18.90 7.90 -6.20
N LEU A 59 17.96 6.96 -6.08
CA LEU A 59 18.20 5.66 -5.42
C LEU A 59 18.69 4.62 -6.43
N THR A 60 19.98 4.30 -6.37
CA THR A 60 20.63 3.25 -7.17
C THR A 60 20.34 1.85 -6.63
N ASP A 61 20.02 1.71 -5.34
CA ASP A 61 19.78 0.42 -4.68
C ASP A 61 18.31 -0.03 -4.80
N HIS A 62 18.08 -1.16 -5.46
CA HIS A 62 16.74 -1.71 -5.71
C HIS A 62 15.97 -2.04 -4.43
N THR A 63 16.65 -2.57 -3.41
CA THR A 63 16.06 -2.99 -2.13
C THR A 63 15.61 -1.79 -1.30
N GLN A 64 16.43 -0.73 -1.24
CA GLN A 64 16.05 0.51 -0.57
C GLN A 64 14.92 1.24 -1.31
N ARG A 65 14.95 1.20 -2.65
CA ARG A 65 13.88 1.75 -3.49
C ARG A 65 12.55 1.07 -3.19
N LEU A 66 12.52 -0.26 -3.10
CA LEU A 66 11.31 -1.02 -2.77
C LEU A 66 10.78 -0.71 -1.36
N ASN A 67 11.65 -0.64 -0.36
CA ASN A 67 11.24 -0.28 1.00
C ASN A 67 10.66 1.13 1.09
N THR A 68 11.27 2.08 0.39
CA THR A 68 10.79 3.47 0.32
C THR A 68 9.44 3.53 -0.39
N LEU A 69 9.31 2.86 -1.53
CA LEU A 69 8.07 2.80 -2.29
C LEU A 69 6.93 2.16 -1.49
N THR A 70 7.22 1.10 -0.73
CA THR A 70 6.26 0.48 0.18
C THR A 70 5.77 1.50 1.21
N LYS A 71 6.68 2.20 1.90
CA LYS A 71 6.30 3.21 2.91
C LYS A 71 5.46 4.34 2.30
N ASP A 72 5.85 4.84 1.13
CA ASP A 72 5.13 5.93 0.46
C ASP A 72 3.78 5.51 -0.07
N LEU A 73 3.64 4.26 -0.52
CA LEU A 73 2.35 3.70 -0.92
C LEU A 73 1.37 3.69 0.26
N PHE A 74 1.81 3.19 1.43
CA PHE A 74 0.98 3.23 2.64
C PHE A 74 0.57 4.65 3.02
N GLN A 75 1.50 5.61 2.95
CA GLN A 75 1.23 7.02 3.26
C GLN A 75 0.28 7.67 2.26
N ALA A 76 0.47 7.44 0.96
CA ALA A 76 -0.35 8.01 -0.11
C ALA A 76 -1.77 7.46 -0.06
N VAL A 77 -1.91 6.15 0.16
CA VAL A 77 -3.21 5.50 0.38
C VAL A 77 -3.90 6.11 1.59
N PHE A 78 -3.19 6.25 2.72
CA PHE A 78 -3.74 6.89 3.92
C PHE A 78 -4.20 8.33 3.68
N ASN A 79 -3.38 9.17 3.04
CA ASN A 79 -3.74 10.56 2.75
C ASN A 79 -4.86 10.70 1.72
N ARG A 80 -4.99 9.78 0.75
CA ARG A 80 -6.04 9.81 -0.28
C ARG A 80 -7.37 9.34 0.29
N VAL A 81 -7.39 8.24 1.03
CA VAL A 81 -8.58 7.74 1.74
C VAL A 81 -9.01 8.68 2.85
N GLY A 82 -8.05 9.16 3.64
CA GLY A 82 -8.31 10.09 4.75
C GLY A 82 -8.96 11.40 4.30
N ARG A 83 -8.71 11.84 3.06
CA ARG A 83 -9.40 12.99 2.45
C ARG A 83 -10.88 12.72 2.13
N GLY A 84 -11.26 11.47 1.90
CA GLY A 84 -12.64 11.04 1.64
C GLY A 84 -13.38 10.53 2.88
N MET A 85 -12.69 10.37 4.02
CA MET A 85 -13.26 9.83 5.25
C MET A 85 -13.57 10.90 6.29
N LEU A 86 -14.57 10.61 7.13
CA LEU A 86 -14.76 11.38 8.37
C LEU A 86 -13.57 11.18 9.30
N HIS A 87 -13.23 12.22 10.06
CA HIS A 87 -12.11 12.21 10.99
C HIS A 87 -12.21 11.09 12.05
N LEU A 88 -13.44 10.67 12.38
CA LEU A 88 -13.73 9.58 13.31
C LEU A 88 -13.25 8.21 12.77
N ASP A 89 -13.45 7.96 11.47
CA ASP A 89 -13.05 6.72 10.80
C ASP A 89 -11.55 6.68 10.48
N HIS A 90 -10.91 7.85 10.49
CA HIS A 90 -9.49 8.01 10.16
C HIS A 90 -8.59 7.22 11.11
N MET A 91 -8.94 7.18 12.41
CA MET A 91 -8.24 6.39 13.43
C MET A 91 -8.40 4.88 13.19
N THR A 92 -9.62 4.43 12.88
CA THR A 92 -9.90 3.02 12.58
C THR A 92 -9.13 2.56 11.35
N PHE A 93 -9.08 3.39 10.32
CA PHE A 93 -8.32 3.11 9.11
C PHE A 93 -6.80 3.07 9.37
N ALA A 94 -6.27 4.01 10.17
CA ALA A 94 -4.87 3.99 10.58
C ALA A 94 -4.50 2.71 11.33
N MET A 95 -5.36 2.28 12.26
CA MET A 95 -5.17 1.05 13.03
C MET A 95 -5.19 -0.19 12.12
N LEU A 96 -6.11 -0.24 11.15
CA LEU A 96 -6.20 -1.31 10.15
C LEU A 96 -4.92 -1.40 9.30
N LEU A 97 -4.43 -0.27 8.78
CA LEU A 97 -3.17 -0.20 8.03
C LEU A 97 -1.96 -0.63 8.87
N ALA A 98 -1.89 -0.18 10.12
CA ALA A 98 -0.83 -0.58 11.05
C ALA A 98 -0.83 -2.10 11.30
N ARG A 99 -2.02 -2.69 11.47
CA ARG A 99 -2.20 -4.13 11.63
C ARG A 99 -1.74 -4.91 10.39
N ILE A 100 -2.03 -4.42 9.17
CA ILE A 100 -1.54 -5.04 7.92
C ILE A 100 -0.02 -4.99 7.85
N ARG A 101 0.56 -3.83 8.18
CA ARG A 101 2.02 -3.65 8.17
C ARG A 101 2.71 -4.59 9.16
N LEU A 102 2.16 -4.72 10.37
CA LEU A 102 2.65 -5.67 11.38
C LEU A 102 2.47 -7.13 10.93
N LYS A 103 1.33 -7.48 10.34
CA LYS A 103 1.07 -8.83 9.82
C LYS A 103 2.00 -9.20 8.66
N GLY A 104 2.36 -8.23 7.83
CA GLY A 104 3.39 -8.37 6.80
C GLY A 104 4.77 -8.66 7.38
N MET A 105 5.12 -8.05 8.52
CA MET A 105 6.35 -8.34 9.27
C MET A 105 6.33 -9.72 9.97
N SER A 106 5.17 -10.14 10.50
CA SER A 106 5.04 -11.42 11.22
C SER A 106 5.13 -12.67 10.33
N ARG A 107 5.04 -12.54 8.99
CA ARG A 107 5.21 -13.68 8.07
C ARG A 107 6.66 -13.97 7.70
N CYS A 108 7.62 -13.18 8.20
CA CYS A 108 9.05 -13.36 7.95
C CYS A 108 9.82 -14.02 9.12
N THR A 109 9.12 -14.60 10.12
CA THR A 109 9.74 -15.40 11.19
C THR A 109 9.37 -16.86 10.99
#